data_AF-A0A1F1C6N3-F1
#
_entry.id   AF-A0A1F1C6N3-F1
#
_cell.length_a   1.000
_cell.length_b   1.000
_cell.length_c   1.000
_cell.angle_alpha   90.00
_cell.angle_beta   90.00
_cell.angle_gamma   90.00
#
_symmetry.space_group_name_H-M   'P 1'
#
loop_
_entity.id
_entity.type
_entity.pdbx_description
1 polymer ?
#
loop_
_entity_poly.entity_id
_entity_poly.type
_entity_poly.pdbx_seq_one_letter_code
_entity_poly.pdbx_strand_id
1 'polypeptide(L)'
;MNPFLEKYITLKKQYLDQDGKPSSVAALYDLADELAKSDDLEAKKVLVDLYEQLGLYTSAYSLFTEILDKPDRKQIKKLSRLQEMSQSHGDRFAHSRPLTKEETKQRQDLLKNLPHFLYHPDPLATGSFVEGEAKLCPSCGKESNVYYTLIPYCIEEIEHLCPTCIANGQAAKKFDAEFIQDAEWQGELDPEKNQLLFCQTPGYSSWQGEYWLSCCQDYCAYLGTVGTRELKDKGIAEQVLADYEAREEYKDVEDYLVKDGPICGYLFRCLHCQKYQIWVDAD
;
A
#
# COMPACT_ATOMS: atom_id res chain seq x y z
N MET A 1 -7.92 -33.99 15.85
CA MET A 1 -8.00 -32.55 15.59
C MET A 1 -8.84 -32.39 14.33
N ASN A 2 -9.64 -31.33 14.16
CA ASN A 2 -10.44 -31.19 12.93
C ASN A 2 -9.47 -30.97 11.73
N PRO A 3 -9.72 -31.57 10.55
CA PRO A 3 -8.89 -31.36 9.34
C PRO A 3 -8.61 -29.89 8.99
N PHE A 4 -9.56 -28.98 9.20
CA PHE A 4 -9.36 -27.54 8.98
C PHE A 4 -8.28 -26.97 9.89
N LEU A 5 -8.29 -27.35 11.17
CA LEU A 5 -7.32 -26.90 12.16
C LEU A 5 -5.93 -27.50 11.90
N GLU A 6 -5.85 -28.75 11.46
CA GLU A 6 -4.60 -29.39 11.02
C GLU A 6 -3.95 -28.65 9.85
N LYS A 7 -4.75 -28.29 8.84
CA LYS A 7 -4.30 -27.52 7.68
C LYS A 7 -3.83 -26.12 8.09
N TYR A 8 -4.59 -25.41 8.92
CA TYR A 8 -4.20 -24.10 9.44
C TYR A 8 -2.88 -24.13 10.22
N ILE A 9 -2.72 -25.08 11.16
CA ILE A 9 -1.48 -25.20 11.95
C ILE A 9 -0.27 -25.43 11.04
N THR A 10 -0.42 -26.24 10.01
CA THR A 10 0.64 -26.51 9.04
C THR A 10 1.03 -25.24 8.28
N LEU A 11 0.06 -24.50 7.74
CA LEU A 11 0.31 -23.26 7.01
C LEU A 11 0.85 -22.16 7.92
N LYS A 12 0.34 -22.02 9.14
CA LYS A 12 0.86 -21.08 10.14
C LYS A 12 2.32 -21.36 10.46
N LYS A 13 2.70 -22.62 10.60
CA LYS A 13 4.11 -22.99 10.80
C LYS A 13 4.97 -22.57 9.60
N GLN A 14 4.51 -22.85 8.37
CA GLN A 14 5.23 -22.43 7.16
C GLN A 14 5.36 -20.90 7.06
N TYR A 15 4.32 -20.17 7.44
CA TYR A 15 4.34 -18.71 7.53
C TYR A 15 5.42 -18.21 8.49
N LEU A 16 5.52 -18.80 9.69
CA LEU A 16 6.54 -18.45 10.68
C LEU A 16 7.95 -18.83 10.20
N ASP A 17 8.12 -20.04 9.65
CA ASP A 17 9.41 -20.55 9.17
C ASP A 17 9.93 -19.73 7.94
N GLN A 18 9.02 -19.10 7.19
CA GLN A 18 9.33 -18.27 6.04
C GLN A 18 9.31 -16.77 6.35
N ASP A 19 9.15 -16.37 7.61
CA ASP A 19 9.07 -14.99 8.07
C ASP A 19 8.03 -14.15 7.29
N GLY A 20 6.87 -14.76 7.00
CA GLY A 20 5.76 -14.08 6.34
C GLY A 20 5.99 -13.71 4.87
N LYS A 21 6.86 -14.42 4.17
CA LYS A 21 7.04 -14.28 2.70
C LYS A 21 5.72 -14.33 1.93
N PRO A 22 5.61 -13.64 0.78
CA PRO A 22 4.38 -13.58 -0.01
C PRO A 22 3.75 -14.94 -0.31
N SER A 23 4.53 -15.97 -0.65
CA SER A 23 4.01 -17.32 -0.91
C SER A 23 3.27 -17.93 0.29
N SER A 24 3.78 -17.69 1.51
CA SER A 24 3.15 -18.19 2.73
C SER A 24 1.88 -17.42 3.10
N VAL A 25 1.86 -16.10 2.86
CA VAL A 25 0.68 -15.25 3.04
C VAL A 25 -0.41 -15.63 2.04
N ALA A 26 -0.05 -15.86 0.77
CA ALA A 26 -0.99 -16.33 -0.26
C ALA A 26 -1.67 -17.64 0.15
N ALA A 27 -0.92 -18.61 0.66
CA ALA A 27 -1.48 -19.88 1.13
C ALA A 27 -2.47 -19.71 2.31
N LEU A 28 -2.23 -18.75 3.21
CA LEU A 28 -3.18 -18.42 4.28
C LEU A 28 -4.47 -17.81 3.71
N TYR A 29 -4.37 -16.91 2.73
CA TYR A 29 -5.53 -16.36 2.03
C TYR A 29 -6.32 -17.42 1.26
N ASP A 30 -5.64 -18.33 0.57
CA ASP A 30 -6.29 -19.44 -0.15
C ASP A 30 -7.10 -20.32 0.80
N LEU A 31 -6.56 -20.61 2.00
CA LEU A 31 -7.31 -21.32 3.03
C LEU A 31 -8.47 -20.46 3.57
N ALA A 32 -8.27 -19.16 3.78
CA ALA A 32 -9.34 -18.27 4.24
C ALA A 32 -10.53 -18.27 3.26
N ASP A 33 -10.27 -18.16 1.95
CA ASP A 33 -11.28 -18.21 0.90
C ASP A 33 -12.01 -19.56 0.81
N GLU A 34 -11.29 -20.66 1.05
CA GLU A 34 -11.85 -22.00 1.13
C GLU A 34 -12.82 -22.13 2.31
N LEU A 35 -12.38 -21.71 3.51
CA LEU A 35 -13.19 -21.82 4.73
C LEU A 35 -14.37 -20.85 4.73
N ALA A 36 -14.24 -19.67 4.12
CA ALA A 36 -15.32 -18.68 4.01
C ALA A 36 -16.54 -19.19 3.22
N LYS A 37 -16.35 -20.20 2.36
CA LYS A 37 -17.43 -20.85 1.59
C LYS A 37 -18.12 -21.98 2.36
N SER A 38 -17.62 -22.34 3.55
CA SER A 38 -18.14 -23.44 4.35
C SER A 38 -19.13 -22.95 5.40
N ASP A 39 -20.26 -23.64 5.53
CA ASP A 39 -21.21 -23.44 6.63
C ASP A 39 -20.82 -24.20 7.92
N ASP A 40 -19.71 -24.97 7.88
CA ASP A 40 -19.24 -25.74 9.03
C ASP A 40 -18.73 -24.81 10.15
N LEU A 41 -19.24 -25.01 11.37
CA LEU A 41 -18.91 -24.16 12.52
C LEU A 41 -17.42 -24.23 12.89
N GLU A 42 -16.78 -25.40 12.74
CA GLU A 42 -15.35 -25.54 13.03
C GLU A 42 -14.50 -24.88 11.93
N ALA A 43 -14.92 -24.92 10.67
CA ALA A 43 -14.32 -24.12 9.60
C ALA A 43 -14.39 -22.63 9.92
N LYS A 44 -15.56 -22.11 10.33
CA LYS A 44 -15.71 -20.70 10.73
C LYS A 44 -14.83 -20.32 11.93
N LYS A 45 -14.68 -21.21 12.93
CA LYS A 45 -13.77 -20.96 14.07
C LYS A 45 -12.31 -20.83 13.62
N VAL A 46 -11.85 -21.73 12.73
CA VAL A 46 -10.50 -21.66 12.15
C VAL A 46 -10.33 -20.40 11.29
N LEU A 47 -11.37 -20.00 10.55
CA LEU A 47 -11.36 -18.77 9.76
C LEU A 47 -11.18 -17.52 10.62
N VAL A 48 -11.76 -17.46 11.82
CA VAL A 48 -11.48 -16.37 12.79
C VAL A 48 -10.00 -16.33 13.17
N ASP A 49 -9.39 -17.48 13.44
CA ASP A 49 -7.95 -17.56 13.76
C ASP A 49 -7.04 -17.19 12.57
N LEU A 50 -7.49 -17.47 11.34
CA LEU A 50 -6.83 -17.06 10.11
C LEU A 50 -6.91 -15.56 9.87
N TYR A 51 -8.10 -14.97 10.01
CA TYR A 51 -8.26 -13.52 9.89
C TYR A 51 -7.41 -12.79 10.92
N GLU A 52 -7.37 -13.27 12.16
CA GLU A 52 -6.48 -12.73 13.18
C GLU A 52 -5.00 -12.86 12.79
N GLN A 53 -4.59 -14.02 12.27
CA GLN A 53 -3.22 -14.24 11.81
C GLN A 53 -2.83 -13.35 10.62
N LEU A 54 -3.81 -12.97 9.79
CA LEU A 54 -3.66 -12.07 8.66
C LEU A 54 -3.80 -10.59 9.05
N GLY A 55 -4.08 -10.26 10.31
CA GLY A 55 -4.30 -8.88 10.77
C GLY A 55 -5.66 -8.29 10.35
N LEU A 56 -6.59 -9.12 9.88
CA LEU A 56 -7.95 -8.74 9.49
C LEU A 56 -8.87 -8.72 10.73
N TYR A 57 -8.63 -7.80 11.67
CA TYR A 57 -9.32 -7.80 12.96
C TYR A 57 -10.80 -7.46 12.87
N THR A 58 -11.23 -6.62 11.92
CA THR A 58 -12.66 -6.33 11.69
C THR A 58 -13.38 -7.57 11.17
N SER A 59 -12.76 -8.26 10.22
CA SER A 59 -13.29 -9.53 9.69
C SER A 59 -13.33 -10.62 10.76
N ALA A 60 -12.27 -10.75 11.56
CA ALA A 60 -12.20 -11.70 12.68
C ALA A 60 -13.26 -11.41 13.76
N TYR A 61 -13.41 -10.15 14.17
CA TYR A 61 -14.36 -9.75 15.21
C TYR A 61 -15.81 -9.98 14.75
N SER A 62 -16.14 -9.58 13.52
CA SER A 62 -17.49 -9.71 12.97
C SER A 62 -17.91 -11.18 12.86
N LEU A 63 -17.06 -12.02 12.27
CA LEU A 63 -17.32 -13.46 12.15
C LEU A 63 -17.38 -14.14 13.52
N PHE A 64 -16.48 -13.79 14.44
CA PHE A 64 -16.48 -14.38 15.77
C PHE A 64 -17.77 -14.02 16.53
N THR A 65 -18.26 -12.79 16.39
CA THR A 65 -19.54 -12.36 16.98
C THR A 65 -20.73 -13.14 16.40
N GLU A 66 -20.74 -13.40 15.09
CA GLU A 66 -21.81 -14.17 14.41
C GLU A 66 -21.90 -15.61 14.92
N ILE A 67 -20.76 -16.29 15.08
CA ILE A 67 -20.72 -17.72 15.45
C ILE A 67 -20.78 -17.98 16.95
N LEU A 68 -20.74 -16.93 17.78
CA LEU A 68 -20.80 -17.04 19.23
C LEU A 68 -22.25 -17.13 19.71
N ASP A 69 -22.61 -18.27 20.29
CA ASP A 69 -23.90 -18.47 20.97
C ASP A 69 -23.77 -18.28 22.49
N LYS A 70 -23.10 -19.22 23.18
CA LYS A 70 -22.87 -19.19 24.64
C LYS A 70 -21.37 -19.18 24.95
N PRO A 71 -20.74 -17.99 24.98
CA PRO A 71 -19.29 -17.89 25.09
C PRO A 71 -18.80 -18.29 26.48
N ASP A 72 -17.78 -19.15 26.51
CA ASP A 72 -17.01 -19.40 27.74
C ASP A 72 -16.10 -18.21 28.09
N ARG A 73 -15.48 -18.26 29.27
CA ARG A 73 -14.59 -17.17 29.74
C ARG A 73 -13.41 -16.89 28.78
N LYS A 74 -12.87 -17.88 28.07
CA LYS A 74 -11.79 -17.68 27.09
C LYS A 74 -12.33 -17.01 25.84
N GLN A 75 -13.50 -17.42 25.36
CA GLN A 75 -14.17 -16.81 24.22
C GLN A 75 -14.53 -15.35 24.49
N ILE A 76 -15.05 -15.02 25.67
CA ILE A 76 -15.32 -13.63 26.08
C ILE A 76 -14.04 -12.78 26.04
N LYS A 77 -12.92 -13.30 26.56
CA LYS A 77 -11.63 -12.59 26.50
C LYS A 77 -11.15 -12.39 25.07
N LYS A 78 -11.26 -13.41 24.22
CA LYS A 78 -10.89 -13.31 22.81
C LYS A 78 -11.74 -12.26 22.10
N LEU A 79 -13.05 -12.25 22.35
CA LEU A 79 -13.99 -11.29 21.78
C LEU A 79 -13.63 -9.85 22.17
N SER A 80 -13.37 -9.61 23.46
CA SER A 80 -12.98 -8.28 23.96
C SER A 80 -11.70 -7.77 23.30
N ARG A 81 -10.68 -8.64 23.15
CA ARG A 81 -9.44 -8.27 22.46
C ARG A 81 -9.66 -8.01 20.97
N LEU A 82 -10.43 -8.86 20.29
CA LEU A 82 -10.75 -8.65 18.86
C LEU A 82 -11.55 -7.35 18.65
N GLN A 83 -12.44 -7.00 19.58
CA GLN A 83 -13.16 -5.73 19.55
C GLN A 83 -12.20 -4.55 19.66
N GLU A 84 -11.28 -4.58 20.63
CA GLU A 84 -10.27 -3.54 20.84
C GLU A 84 -9.37 -3.38 19.61
N MET A 85 -8.87 -4.50 19.06
CA MET A 85 -8.07 -4.49 17.84
C MET A 85 -8.89 -3.99 16.64
N SER A 86 -10.13 -4.42 16.46
CA SER A 86 -10.98 -3.93 15.37
C SER A 86 -11.27 -2.43 15.48
N GLN A 87 -11.37 -1.86 16.68
CA GLN A 87 -11.63 -0.43 16.87
C GLN A 87 -10.38 0.42 16.67
N SER A 88 -9.22 -0.05 17.11
CA SER A 88 -7.96 0.68 17.02
C SER A 88 -7.26 0.51 15.67
N HIS A 89 -7.26 -0.70 15.14
CA HIS A 89 -6.51 -1.11 13.94
C HIS A 89 -7.43 -1.34 12.74
N GLY A 90 -8.62 -1.90 12.98
CA GLY A 90 -9.47 -2.41 11.90
C GLY A 90 -8.73 -3.46 11.08
N ASP A 91 -8.87 -3.38 9.76
CA ASP A 91 -8.11 -4.22 8.81
C ASP A 91 -6.91 -3.46 8.19
N ARG A 92 -6.56 -2.27 8.72
CA ARG A 92 -5.53 -1.35 8.15
C ARG A 92 -4.14 -1.99 8.07
N PHE A 93 -3.84 -2.89 8.99
CA PHE A 93 -2.54 -3.54 9.13
C PHE A 93 -2.55 -4.99 8.68
N ALA A 94 -3.56 -5.37 7.90
CA ALA A 94 -3.63 -6.72 7.37
C ALA A 94 -2.45 -6.99 6.43
N HIS A 95 -1.97 -8.24 6.43
CA HIS A 95 -0.99 -8.69 5.46
C HIS A 95 -1.54 -8.47 4.05
N SER A 96 -0.89 -7.68 3.21
CA SER A 96 -1.39 -7.48 1.84
C SER A 96 -1.49 -8.81 1.11
N ARG A 97 -2.67 -9.07 0.54
CA ARG A 97 -2.90 -10.27 -0.28
C ARG A 97 -1.99 -10.20 -1.52
N PRO A 98 -1.07 -11.16 -1.71
CA PRO A 98 -0.25 -11.20 -2.90
C PRO A 98 -1.12 -11.46 -4.13
N LEU A 99 -0.80 -10.80 -5.24
CA LEU A 99 -1.46 -11.07 -6.51
C LEU A 99 -1.17 -12.50 -6.96
N THR A 100 -2.17 -13.13 -7.56
CA THR A 100 -2.00 -14.37 -8.32
C THR A 100 -1.07 -14.15 -9.52
N LYS A 101 -0.61 -15.24 -10.14
CA LYS A 101 0.25 -15.15 -11.33
C LYS A 101 -0.50 -14.50 -12.49
N GLU A 102 -1.78 -14.81 -12.63
CA GLU A 102 -2.69 -14.28 -13.62
C GLU A 102 -2.91 -12.77 -13.41
N GLU A 103 -3.24 -12.33 -12.20
CA GLU A 103 -3.38 -10.91 -11.86
C GLU A 103 -2.07 -10.14 -12.03
N THR A 104 -0.94 -10.74 -11.64
CA THR A 104 0.39 -10.14 -11.86
C THR A 104 0.66 -9.92 -13.34
N LYS A 105 0.33 -10.90 -14.19
CA LYS A 105 0.47 -10.79 -15.64
C LYS A 105 -0.45 -9.72 -16.21
N GLN A 106 -1.72 -9.70 -15.80
CA GLN A 106 -2.69 -8.69 -16.23
C GLN A 106 -2.21 -7.28 -15.85
N ARG A 107 -1.74 -7.10 -14.62
CA ARG A 107 -1.17 -5.83 -14.16
C ARG A 107 0.04 -5.40 -14.98
N GLN A 108 0.95 -6.33 -15.27
CA GLN A 108 2.11 -6.05 -16.12
C GLN A 108 1.71 -5.66 -17.55
N ASP A 109 0.72 -6.33 -18.12
CA ASP A 109 0.22 -6.00 -19.46
C ASP A 109 -0.52 -4.66 -19.47
N LEU A 110 -1.24 -4.32 -18.41
CA LEU A 110 -1.84 -3.00 -18.25
C LEU A 110 -0.78 -1.89 -18.13
N LEU A 111 0.23 -2.09 -17.27
CA LEU A 111 1.29 -1.11 -17.07
C LEU A 111 2.04 -0.79 -18.37
N LYS A 112 2.22 -1.78 -19.27
CA LYS A 112 2.81 -1.56 -20.62
C LYS A 112 1.95 -0.67 -21.52
N ASN A 113 0.64 -0.62 -21.29
CA ASN A 113 -0.29 0.20 -22.05
C ASN A 113 -0.46 1.60 -21.44
N LEU A 114 0.06 1.84 -20.24
CA LEU A 114 0.09 3.16 -19.61
C LEU A 114 1.33 3.94 -20.01
N PRO A 115 1.29 5.28 -19.97
CA PRO A 115 2.49 6.09 -20.06
C PRO A 115 3.49 5.71 -18.97
N HIS A 116 4.78 5.77 -19.31
CA HIS A 116 5.85 5.58 -18.34
C HIS A 116 6.11 6.89 -17.58
N PHE A 117 6.07 6.82 -16.25
CA PHE A 117 6.40 7.94 -15.37
C PHE A 117 7.77 7.67 -14.74
N LEU A 118 8.75 8.53 -15.05
CA LEU A 118 10.13 8.33 -14.61
C LEU A 118 10.25 8.28 -13.08
N TYR A 119 9.59 9.22 -12.40
CA TYR A 119 9.64 9.34 -10.95
C TYR A 119 8.61 8.45 -10.26
N HIS A 120 7.58 7.96 -10.94
CA HIS A 120 6.57 7.07 -10.33
C HIS A 120 6.36 5.81 -11.19
N PRO A 121 7.32 4.87 -11.21
CA PRO A 121 7.38 3.80 -12.20
C PRO A 121 6.22 2.79 -12.18
N ASP A 122 5.59 2.56 -11.02
CA ASP A 122 4.43 1.65 -10.89
C ASP A 122 3.28 2.33 -10.12
N PRO A 123 2.61 3.30 -10.75
CA PRO A 123 1.54 4.08 -10.11
C PRO A 123 0.25 3.27 -9.90
N LEU A 124 0.15 2.09 -10.53
CA LEU A 124 -0.90 1.14 -10.20
C LEU A 124 -0.59 0.52 -8.83
N ALA A 125 0.64 0.02 -8.61
CA ALA A 125 1.00 -0.70 -7.37
C ALA A 125 0.88 0.15 -6.11
N THR A 126 1.10 1.46 -6.25
CA THR A 126 0.95 2.44 -5.17
C THR A 126 -0.48 2.92 -4.96
N GLY A 127 -1.40 2.56 -5.86
CA GLY A 127 -2.80 2.98 -5.80
C GLY A 127 -3.08 4.38 -6.32
N SER A 128 -2.08 5.10 -6.85
CA SER A 128 -2.28 6.41 -7.49
C SER A 128 -3.12 6.33 -8.77
N PHE A 129 -3.10 5.18 -9.44
CA PHE A 129 -4.08 4.82 -10.45
C PHE A 129 -4.85 3.58 -10.06
N VAL A 130 -6.14 3.55 -10.37
CA VAL A 130 -7.00 2.39 -10.20
C VAL A 130 -7.71 2.05 -11.49
N GLU A 131 -8.02 0.76 -11.64
CA GLU A 131 -8.91 0.25 -12.68
C GLU A 131 -10.37 0.33 -12.23
N GLY A 132 -11.26 0.66 -13.15
CA GLY A 132 -12.69 0.70 -12.89
C GLY A 132 -13.53 0.75 -14.16
N GLU A 133 -14.82 1.03 -13.98
CA GLU A 133 -15.71 1.30 -15.11
C GLU A 133 -15.19 2.47 -15.95
N ALA A 134 -15.48 2.45 -17.24
CA ALA A 134 -15.06 3.53 -18.13
C ALA A 134 -15.66 4.87 -17.67
N LYS A 135 -14.80 5.84 -17.38
CA LYS A 135 -15.17 7.22 -17.05
C LYS A 135 -14.57 8.18 -18.06
N LEU A 136 -15.23 9.32 -18.28
CA LEU A 136 -14.71 10.38 -19.14
C LEU A 136 -13.65 11.18 -18.40
N CYS A 137 -12.47 11.31 -19.00
CA CYS A 137 -11.42 12.18 -18.46
C CYS A 137 -11.82 13.65 -18.62
N PRO A 138 -11.85 14.46 -17.54
CA PRO A 138 -12.24 15.87 -17.63
C PRO A 138 -11.23 16.70 -18.44
N SER A 139 -9.99 16.24 -18.60
CA SER A 139 -8.99 16.93 -19.42
C SER A 139 -9.23 16.76 -20.93
N CYS A 140 -9.26 15.52 -21.43
CA CYS A 140 -9.33 15.22 -22.87
C CYS A 140 -10.70 14.78 -23.40
N GLY A 141 -11.67 14.51 -22.52
CA GLY A 141 -13.01 14.03 -22.89
C GLY A 141 -13.06 12.59 -23.42
N LYS A 142 -11.96 11.83 -23.33
CA LYS A 142 -11.91 10.41 -23.75
C LYS A 142 -12.29 9.51 -22.58
N GLU A 143 -12.89 8.37 -22.89
CA GLU A 143 -13.13 7.31 -21.91
C GLU A 143 -11.81 6.63 -21.50
N SER A 144 -11.69 6.30 -20.22
CA SER A 144 -10.60 5.53 -19.65
C SER A 144 -11.11 4.60 -18.57
N ASN A 145 -10.60 3.37 -18.55
CA ASN A 145 -10.81 2.41 -17.45
C ASN A 145 -9.77 2.55 -16.35
N VAL A 146 -8.73 3.34 -16.56
CA VAL A 146 -7.71 3.65 -15.55
C VAL A 146 -7.75 5.14 -15.25
N TYR A 147 -7.81 5.51 -13.98
CA TYR A 147 -7.89 6.91 -13.60
C TYR A 147 -7.19 7.21 -12.27
N TYR A 148 -6.76 8.47 -12.15
CA TYR A 148 -6.08 9.02 -10.98
C TYR A 148 -7.02 9.00 -9.79
N THR A 149 -6.53 8.54 -8.64
CA THR A 149 -7.32 8.38 -7.41
C THR A 149 -7.30 9.60 -6.51
N LEU A 150 -6.25 10.40 -6.59
CA LEU A 150 -6.06 11.58 -5.76
C LEU A 150 -6.62 12.82 -6.46
N ILE A 151 -6.73 13.90 -5.69
CA ILE A 151 -7.16 15.20 -6.20
C ILE A 151 -5.90 16.01 -6.53
N PRO A 152 -5.77 16.55 -7.75
CA PRO A 152 -4.65 17.43 -8.07
C PRO A 152 -4.79 18.77 -7.34
N TYR A 153 -3.66 19.38 -7.01
CA TYR A 153 -3.60 20.71 -6.42
C TYR A 153 -3.99 21.77 -7.46
N CYS A 154 -5.27 22.15 -7.46
CA CYS A 154 -5.83 23.21 -8.29
C CYS A 154 -7.10 23.80 -7.66
N ILE A 155 -7.67 24.84 -8.29
CA ILE A 155 -8.88 25.51 -7.78
C ILE A 155 -10.14 24.64 -7.97
N GLU A 156 -10.15 23.80 -9.01
CA GLU A 156 -11.29 22.94 -9.36
C GLU A 156 -11.21 21.59 -8.64
N GLU A 157 -12.34 21.02 -8.25
CA GLU A 157 -12.40 19.63 -7.77
C GLU A 157 -12.44 18.69 -8.98
N ILE A 158 -11.30 18.05 -9.26
CA ILE A 158 -11.11 17.23 -10.46
C ILE A 158 -10.87 15.79 -10.08
N GLU A 159 -11.73 14.90 -10.58
CA GLU A 159 -11.60 13.46 -10.44
C GLU A 159 -11.42 12.78 -11.79
N HIS A 160 -11.03 11.51 -11.76
CA HIS A 160 -10.99 10.63 -12.93
C HIS A 160 -10.07 11.07 -14.08
N LEU A 161 -8.96 11.76 -13.77
CA LEU A 161 -7.95 12.09 -14.79
C LEU A 161 -7.30 10.82 -15.35
N CYS A 162 -7.21 10.72 -16.69
CA CYS A 162 -6.56 9.58 -17.31
C CYS A 162 -5.03 9.70 -17.26
N PRO A 163 -4.30 8.57 -17.20
CA PRO A 163 -2.84 8.57 -17.13
C PRO A 163 -2.16 9.37 -18.26
N THR A 164 -2.72 9.31 -19.48
CA THR A 164 -2.17 10.03 -20.64
C THR A 164 -2.18 11.55 -20.47
N CYS A 165 -3.24 12.11 -19.88
CA CYS A 165 -3.33 13.56 -19.66
C CYS A 165 -2.43 14.06 -18.55
N ILE A 166 -2.09 13.21 -17.58
CA ILE A 166 -1.07 13.52 -16.57
C ILE A 166 0.29 13.46 -17.26
N ALA A 167 0.64 12.33 -17.90
CA ALA A 167 1.96 12.11 -18.48
C ALA A 167 2.39 13.16 -19.53
N ASN A 168 1.45 13.65 -20.34
CA ASN A 168 1.75 14.66 -21.35
C ASN A 168 1.60 16.11 -20.85
N GLY A 169 1.25 16.32 -19.57
CA GLY A 169 1.04 17.64 -18.95
C GLY A 169 -0.22 18.37 -19.39
N GLN A 170 -1.11 17.73 -20.17
CA GLN A 170 -2.35 18.36 -20.64
C GLN A 170 -3.30 18.66 -19.48
N ALA A 171 -3.39 17.78 -18.49
CA ALA A 171 -4.20 18.00 -17.29
C ALA A 171 -3.68 19.21 -16.49
N ALA A 172 -2.39 19.21 -16.13
CA ALA A 172 -1.74 20.31 -15.44
C ALA A 172 -1.96 21.65 -16.15
N LYS A 173 -1.70 21.71 -17.46
CA LYS A 173 -1.88 22.94 -18.25
C LYS A 173 -3.33 23.41 -18.33
N LYS A 174 -4.29 22.49 -18.44
CA LYS A 174 -5.71 22.85 -18.62
C LYS A 174 -6.30 23.44 -17.33
N PHE A 175 -5.87 22.90 -16.20
CA PHE A 175 -6.47 23.18 -14.89
C PHE A 175 -5.59 24.01 -13.97
N ASP A 176 -4.41 24.44 -14.46
CA ASP A 176 -3.38 25.10 -13.66
C ASP A 176 -3.06 24.29 -12.39
N ALA A 177 -2.77 23.00 -12.62
CA ALA A 177 -2.73 22.00 -11.57
C ALA A 177 -1.34 21.38 -11.40
N GLU A 178 -1.00 21.07 -10.16
CA GLU A 178 0.15 20.26 -9.78
C GLU A 178 -0.33 18.97 -9.09
N PHE A 179 0.51 17.93 -9.12
CA PHE A 179 0.18 16.61 -8.58
C PHE A 179 0.98 16.24 -7.33
N ILE A 180 1.94 17.09 -6.93
CA ILE A 180 2.82 16.88 -5.79
C ILE A 180 2.86 18.18 -5.01
N GLN A 181 2.76 18.11 -3.68
CA GLN A 181 2.77 19.30 -2.83
C GLN A 181 4.16 19.93 -2.72
N ASP A 182 5.18 19.12 -2.44
CA ASP A 182 6.53 19.62 -2.23
C ASP A 182 7.60 18.56 -2.55
N ALA A 183 8.85 18.99 -2.71
CA ALA A 183 9.97 18.11 -3.01
C ALA A 183 11.32 18.67 -2.54
N GLU A 184 12.22 17.78 -2.14
CA GLU A 184 13.63 18.11 -1.95
C GLU A 184 14.29 18.44 -3.28
N TRP A 185 15.08 19.51 -3.33
CA TRP A 185 15.97 19.78 -4.46
C TRP A 185 17.39 20.07 -4.00
N GLN A 186 18.36 19.39 -4.62
CA GLN A 186 19.78 19.59 -4.38
C GLN A 186 20.45 20.11 -5.65
N GLY A 187 20.92 21.36 -5.62
CA GLY A 187 21.69 21.97 -6.71
C GLY A 187 20.97 23.12 -7.40
N GLU A 188 21.37 23.42 -8.64
CA GLU A 188 20.74 24.46 -9.45
C GLU A 188 19.36 24.01 -9.91
N LEU A 189 18.41 24.95 -9.94
CA LEU A 189 17.04 24.68 -10.35
C LEU A 189 17.00 24.14 -11.79
N ASP A 190 16.30 23.02 -11.99
CA ASP A 190 16.06 22.41 -13.30
C ASP A 190 14.56 22.50 -13.66
N PRO A 191 14.14 23.50 -14.45
CA PRO A 191 12.74 23.70 -14.77
C PRO A 191 12.10 22.52 -15.50
N GLU A 192 12.87 21.76 -16.29
CA GLU A 192 12.35 20.60 -17.03
C GLU A 192 12.03 19.45 -16.08
N LYS A 193 12.92 19.17 -15.11
CA LYS A 193 12.66 18.16 -14.08
C LYS A 193 11.53 18.57 -13.14
N ASN A 194 11.44 19.85 -12.77
CA ASN A 194 10.31 20.34 -11.98
C ASN A 194 9.00 20.16 -12.74
N GLN A 195 8.95 20.51 -14.02
CA GLN A 195 7.76 20.30 -14.84
C GLN A 195 7.41 18.80 -14.92
N LEU A 196 8.41 17.93 -15.11
CA LEU A 196 8.19 16.49 -15.19
C LEU A 196 7.66 15.92 -13.87
N LEU A 197 8.17 16.38 -12.73
CA LEU A 197 7.68 15.99 -11.42
C LEU A 197 6.27 16.57 -11.18
N PHE A 198 6.18 17.88 -10.93
CA PHE A 198 4.97 18.52 -10.41
C PHE A 198 3.78 18.46 -11.37
N CYS A 199 4.01 18.45 -12.70
CA CYS A 199 2.94 18.58 -13.69
C CYS A 199 2.71 17.32 -14.53
N GLN A 200 3.63 16.35 -14.49
CA GLN A 200 3.59 15.17 -15.36
C GLN A 200 3.78 13.84 -14.63
N THR A 201 4.01 13.85 -13.32
CA THR A 201 4.08 12.65 -12.48
C THR A 201 2.86 12.58 -11.58
N PRO A 202 2.17 11.43 -11.45
CA PRO A 202 1.09 11.29 -10.48
C PRO A 202 1.64 11.33 -9.05
N GLY A 203 0.94 12.02 -8.16
CA GLY A 203 1.22 12.05 -6.72
C GLY A 203 0.95 10.73 -6.02
N TYR A 204 1.02 10.72 -4.68
CA TYR A 204 0.78 9.56 -3.85
C TYR A 204 0.03 9.94 -2.56
N SER A 205 -0.81 9.06 -2.04
CA SER A 205 -1.56 9.35 -0.81
C SER A 205 -0.59 9.48 0.37
N SER A 206 -0.75 10.55 1.17
CA SER A 206 0.04 10.81 2.37
C SER A 206 -0.81 11.45 3.46
N TRP A 207 -0.26 11.62 4.68
CA TRP A 207 -0.98 12.23 5.80
C TRP A 207 -0.84 13.76 5.79
N GLN A 208 0.38 14.28 5.64
CA GLN A 208 0.69 15.71 5.66
C GLN A 208 1.00 16.31 4.28
N GLY A 209 0.81 15.54 3.20
CA GLY A 209 1.05 15.93 1.81
C GLY A 209 2.31 15.29 1.20
N GLU A 210 2.35 15.17 -0.13
CA GLU A 210 3.48 14.55 -0.81
C GLU A 210 4.77 15.34 -0.61
N TYR A 211 5.85 14.64 -0.27
CA TYR A 211 7.20 15.18 -0.16
C TYR A 211 8.19 14.31 -0.95
N TRP A 212 8.55 14.77 -2.15
CA TRP A 212 9.37 13.99 -3.06
C TRP A 212 10.87 14.10 -2.77
N LEU A 213 11.58 12.97 -2.64
CA LEU A 213 13.02 12.99 -2.35
C LEU A 213 13.88 13.14 -3.61
N SER A 214 15.06 13.75 -3.46
CA SER A 214 16.07 13.85 -4.53
C SER A 214 17.41 13.23 -4.15
N CYS A 215 18.19 12.87 -5.16
CA CYS A 215 19.54 12.33 -5.02
C CYS A 215 20.29 12.49 -6.34
N CYS A 216 21.60 12.79 -6.28
CA CYS A 216 22.43 12.95 -7.48
C CYS A 216 21.89 14.02 -8.45
N GLN A 217 21.36 15.14 -7.93
CA GLN A 217 20.80 16.27 -8.72
C GLN A 217 19.61 15.85 -9.60
N ASP A 218 18.81 14.89 -9.13
CA ASP A 218 17.61 14.40 -9.80
C ASP A 218 16.59 13.91 -8.77
N TYR A 219 15.31 13.86 -9.14
CA TYR A 219 14.28 13.30 -8.28
C TYR A 219 14.37 11.77 -8.26
N CYS A 220 14.06 11.18 -7.11
CA CYS A 220 14.06 9.73 -6.96
C CYS A 220 12.78 9.12 -7.54
N ALA A 221 12.83 7.81 -7.83
CA ALA A 221 11.64 7.04 -8.14
C ALA A 221 10.90 6.65 -6.85
N TYR A 222 9.64 7.04 -6.70
CA TYR A 222 8.74 6.58 -5.64
C TYR A 222 8.29 5.14 -5.89
N LEU A 223 8.35 4.30 -4.85
CA LEU A 223 8.11 2.86 -4.93
C LEU A 223 6.94 2.38 -4.06
N GLY A 224 6.26 3.29 -3.36
CA GLY A 224 5.13 2.96 -2.49
C GLY A 224 5.42 3.12 -1.00
N THR A 225 4.38 2.88 -0.21
CA THR A 225 4.42 2.89 1.25
C THR A 225 5.13 1.66 1.81
N VAL A 226 5.84 1.85 2.93
CA VAL A 226 6.61 0.82 3.62
C VAL A 226 6.54 0.99 5.13
N GLY A 227 6.56 -0.14 5.84
CA GLY A 227 6.88 -0.24 7.26
C GLY A 227 8.23 -0.90 7.47
N THR A 228 8.62 -1.08 8.73
CA THR A 228 9.86 -1.79 9.10
C THR A 228 9.89 -3.21 8.52
N ARG A 229 8.74 -3.87 8.46
CA ARG A 229 8.62 -5.21 7.87
C ARG A 229 8.97 -5.22 6.39
N GLU A 230 8.42 -4.32 5.59
CA GLU A 230 8.66 -4.27 4.14
C GLU A 230 10.13 -3.92 3.83
N LEU A 231 10.75 -3.07 4.67
CA LEU A 231 12.18 -2.76 4.56
C LEU A 231 13.06 -3.99 4.87
N LYS A 232 12.68 -4.80 5.88
CA LYS A 232 13.36 -6.06 6.24
C LYS A 232 13.20 -7.11 5.14
N ASP A 233 12.00 -7.28 4.60
CA ASP A 233 11.72 -8.18 3.48
C ASP A 233 12.55 -7.85 2.24
N LYS A 234 12.84 -6.55 2.01
CA LYS A 234 13.71 -6.07 0.94
C LYS A 234 15.21 -6.15 1.26
N GLY A 235 15.59 -6.41 2.51
CA GLY A 235 16.98 -6.42 2.96
C GLY A 235 17.65 -5.06 2.97
N ILE A 236 16.87 -3.97 3.08
CA ILE A 236 17.37 -2.58 3.05
C ILE A 236 17.16 -1.82 4.37
N ALA A 237 16.52 -2.43 5.36
CA ALA A 237 16.15 -1.80 6.62
C ALA A 237 17.31 -1.09 7.33
N GLU A 238 18.43 -1.78 7.56
CA GLU A 238 19.57 -1.23 8.29
C GLU A 238 20.12 0.05 7.64
N GLN A 239 20.32 0.05 6.33
CA GLN A 239 20.83 1.21 5.59
C GLN A 239 19.84 2.37 5.59
N VAL A 240 18.58 2.09 5.27
CA VAL A 240 17.55 3.11 5.08
C VAL A 240 17.17 3.78 6.40
N LEU A 241 17.05 3.01 7.48
CA LEU A 241 16.69 3.53 8.80
C LEU A 241 17.82 4.36 9.40
N ALA A 242 19.08 3.89 9.29
CA ALA A 242 20.23 4.65 9.77
C ALA A 242 20.40 5.99 9.03
N ASP A 243 20.19 6.00 7.70
CA ASP A 243 20.22 7.25 6.92
C ASP A 243 19.10 8.22 7.30
N TYR A 244 17.91 7.70 7.66
CA TYR A 244 16.78 8.54 8.06
C TYR A 244 16.95 9.08 9.48
N GLU A 245 17.39 8.27 10.45
CA GLU A 245 17.66 8.71 11.82
C GLU A 245 18.73 9.81 11.88
N ALA A 246 19.68 9.81 10.95
CA ALA A 246 20.68 10.87 10.82
C ALA A 246 20.09 12.25 10.47
N ARG A 247 18.82 12.32 10.04
CA ARG A 247 18.07 13.58 9.81
C ARG A 247 17.53 14.19 11.11
N GLU A 248 17.54 13.44 12.22
CA GLU A 248 17.06 13.86 13.55
C GLU A 248 15.58 14.29 13.62
N GLU A 249 14.73 13.84 12.68
CA GLU A 249 13.29 14.16 12.65
C GLU A 249 12.47 13.27 13.60
N TYR A 250 12.48 11.95 13.37
CA TYR A 250 11.84 10.95 14.24
C TYR A 250 12.91 10.04 14.86
N LYS A 251 12.87 9.88 16.18
CA LYS A 251 13.72 8.93 16.91
C LYS A 251 13.06 7.56 16.96
N ASP A 252 13.87 6.52 16.95
CA ASP A 252 13.44 5.12 17.12
C ASP A 252 12.37 4.72 16.09
N VAL A 253 12.47 5.23 14.86
CA VAL A 253 11.43 5.11 13.83
C VAL A 253 11.17 3.64 13.46
N GLU A 254 12.18 2.77 13.61
CA GLU A 254 12.05 1.34 13.35
C GLU A 254 10.90 0.69 14.15
N ASP A 255 10.68 1.12 15.38
CA ASP A 255 9.68 0.51 16.27
C ASP A 255 8.24 0.90 15.91
N TYR A 256 8.07 1.99 15.15
CA TYR A 256 6.77 2.60 14.89
C TYR A 256 6.38 2.62 13.41
N LEU A 257 7.30 2.33 12.49
CA LEU A 257 7.04 2.39 11.06
C LEU A 257 6.15 1.22 10.61
N VAL A 258 4.93 1.54 10.21
CA VAL A 258 3.97 0.56 9.70
C VAL A 258 3.42 1.02 8.36
N LYS A 259 3.47 0.14 7.36
CA LYS A 259 2.91 0.41 6.03
C LYS A 259 1.43 0.79 6.17
N ASP A 260 1.06 1.92 5.56
CA ASP A 260 -0.30 2.49 5.58
C ASP A 260 -0.84 2.76 7.01
N GLY A 261 0.08 2.88 7.98
CA GLY A 261 -0.21 3.14 9.39
C GLY A 261 -0.15 4.62 9.79
N PRO A 262 -0.36 4.92 11.08
CA PRO A 262 -0.30 6.28 11.63
C PRO A 262 1.11 6.87 11.60
N ILE A 263 2.15 6.05 11.48
CA ILE A 263 3.52 6.45 11.14
C ILE A 263 3.94 5.57 9.97
N CYS A 264 4.04 6.15 8.78
CA CYS A 264 4.22 5.43 7.52
C CYS A 264 5.45 5.96 6.78
N GLY A 265 6.20 5.06 6.15
CA GLY A 265 7.33 5.40 5.30
C GLY A 265 6.95 5.43 3.82
N TYR A 266 7.51 6.35 3.06
CA TYR A 266 7.42 6.42 1.60
C TYR A 266 8.78 6.10 1.02
N LEU A 267 8.87 4.98 0.30
CA LEU A 267 10.15 4.50 -0.21
C LEU A 267 10.49 5.14 -1.55
N PHE A 268 11.70 5.66 -1.65
CA PHE A 268 12.26 6.24 -2.87
C PHE A 268 13.55 5.52 -3.25
N ARG A 269 13.87 5.50 -4.56
CA ARG A 269 15.13 4.98 -5.08
C ARG A 269 15.75 5.96 -6.07
N CYS A 270 17.00 6.32 -5.83
CA CYS A 270 17.75 7.17 -6.76
C CYS A 270 17.88 6.50 -8.14
N LEU A 271 17.60 7.25 -9.20
CA LEU A 271 17.70 6.77 -10.58
C LEU A 271 19.15 6.49 -11.02
N HIS A 272 20.12 7.14 -10.37
CA HIS A 272 21.54 7.08 -10.74
C HIS A 272 22.32 6.07 -9.91
N CYS A 273 22.35 6.25 -8.58
CA CYS A 273 23.13 5.40 -7.68
C CYS A 273 22.34 4.20 -7.13
N GLN A 274 21.04 4.11 -7.41
CA GLN A 274 20.14 3.04 -6.92
C GLN A 274 20.00 2.95 -5.38
N LYS A 275 20.53 3.94 -4.64
CA LYS A 275 20.36 4.04 -3.18
C LYS A 275 18.88 4.24 -2.84
N TYR A 276 18.43 3.52 -1.82
CA TYR A 276 17.10 3.68 -1.25
C TYR A 276 17.10 4.76 -0.17
N GLN A 277 16.02 5.54 -0.14
CA GLN A 277 15.75 6.57 0.86
C GLN A 277 14.28 6.47 1.29
N ILE A 278 13.96 6.95 2.48
CA ILE A 278 12.58 7.04 2.95
C ILE A 278 12.25 8.45 3.39
N TRP A 279 11.00 8.83 3.18
CA TRP A 279 10.34 9.92 3.88
C TRP A 279 9.38 9.32 4.90
N VAL A 280 9.26 9.88 6.10
CA VAL A 280 8.32 9.37 7.12
C VAL A 280 7.31 10.46 7.44
N ASP A 281 6.05 10.06 7.50
CA ASP A 281 4.92 10.94 7.75
C ASP A 281 3.98 10.31 8.79
N ALA A 282 3.20 11.16 9.46
CA ALA A 282 2.27 10.74 10.51
C ALA A 282 0.90 11.42 10.41
N ASP A 283 -0.14 10.66 10.79
CA ASP A 283 -1.55 11.12 10.92
C ASP A 283 -1.72 12.13 12.06
#